data_AF-A0A846RWH0-F1
#
_entry.id   AF-A0A846RWH0-F1
#
_cell.length_a   1.000
_cell.length_b   1.000
_cell.length_c   1.000
_cell.angle_alpha   90.00
_cell.angle_beta   90.00
_cell.angle_gamma   90.00
#
_symmetry.space_group_name_H-M   'P 1'
#
loop_
_entity.id
_entity.type
_entity.pdbx_description
1 polymer ?
#
loop_
_entity_poly.entity_id
_entity_poly.type
_entity_poly.pdbx_seq_one_letter_code
_entity_poly.pdbx_strand_id
1 'polypeptide(L)'
;MATRTEITTKYARQYKKASKKNKGAVLDEVVAVTGWTRDNARRRLTQASKHPPGPGRQVAKQPRKPRARKYSYDAVKVLQRVWAISGGQCGKYLHATMRILLDLLEAHNELTTGQDRYTTDR
;
A
#
# COMPACT_ATOMS: atom_id res chain seq x y z
N MET A 1 6.56 -29.26 -14.34
CA MET A 1 6.06 -27.94 -14.76
C MET A 1 6.91 -26.86 -14.12
N ALA A 2 7.49 -25.94 -14.88
CA ALA A 2 8.26 -24.83 -14.31
C ALA A 2 7.32 -23.85 -13.60
N THR A 3 7.72 -23.32 -12.45
CA THR A 3 6.87 -22.38 -11.69
C THR A 3 6.82 -21.03 -12.41
N ARG A 4 5.72 -20.28 -12.26
CA ARG A 4 5.61 -18.90 -12.82
C ARG A 4 6.80 -18.02 -12.39
N THR A 5 7.35 -18.24 -11.20
CA THR A 5 8.53 -17.54 -10.70
C THR A 5 9.79 -17.85 -11.49
N GLU A 6 10.06 -19.12 -11.82
CA GLU A 6 11.19 -19.54 -12.64
C GLU A 6 11.10 -18.96 -14.05
N ILE A 7 9.90 -19.00 -14.66
CA ILE A 7 9.61 -18.40 -15.96
C ILE A 7 9.96 -16.90 -15.90
N THR A 8 9.40 -16.17 -14.93
CA THR A 8 9.66 -14.73 -14.80
C THR A 8 11.15 -14.42 -14.63
N THR A 9 11.88 -15.22 -13.85
CA THR A 9 13.32 -15.05 -13.61
C THR A 9 14.15 -15.26 -14.87
N LYS A 10 13.86 -16.33 -15.63
CA LYS A 10 14.53 -16.67 -16.88
C LYS A 10 14.32 -15.57 -17.93
N TYR A 11 13.06 -15.20 -18.17
CA TYR A 11 12.71 -14.21 -19.20
C TYR A 11 13.07 -12.77 -18.79
N ALA A 12 13.19 -12.44 -17.51
CA ALA A 12 13.54 -11.09 -17.07
C ALA A 12 14.93 -10.63 -17.56
N ARG A 13 15.92 -11.53 -17.59
CA ARG A 13 17.26 -11.22 -18.13
C ARG A 13 17.22 -11.00 -19.63
N GLN A 14 16.51 -11.87 -20.35
CA GLN A 14 16.34 -11.78 -21.80
C GLN A 14 15.57 -10.50 -22.19
N TYR A 15 14.47 -10.22 -21.50
CA TYR A 15 13.65 -9.02 -21.71
C TYR A 15 14.43 -7.72 -21.45
N LYS A 16 15.30 -7.69 -20.43
CA LYS A 16 16.17 -6.53 -20.14
C LYS A 16 17.18 -6.27 -21.27
N LYS A 17 17.78 -7.34 -21.82
CA LYS A 17 18.79 -7.26 -22.89
C LYS A 17 18.19 -7.10 -24.29
N ALA A 18 16.92 -7.45 -24.49
CA ALA A 18 16.27 -7.45 -25.79
C ALA A 18 16.14 -6.03 -26.39
N SER A 19 16.34 -5.94 -27.71
CA SER A 19 16.04 -4.74 -28.49
C SER A 19 14.53 -4.44 -28.53
N LYS A 20 14.14 -3.24 -28.97
CA LYS A 20 12.71 -2.85 -29.08
C LYS A 20 11.89 -3.86 -29.90
N LYS A 21 12.46 -4.39 -30.98
CA LYS A 21 11.84 -5.41 -31.84
C LYS A 21 11.68 -6.75 -31.11
N ASN A 22 12.71 -7.19 -30.37
CA ASN A 22 12.73 -8.51 -29.74
C ASN A 22 11.94 -8.58 -28.43
N LYS A 23 11.70 -7.44 -27.76
CA LYS A 23 10.85 -7.38 -26.56
C LYS A 23 9.42 -7.85 -26.80
N GLY A 24 8.89 -7.66 -28.01
CA GLY A 24 7.56 -8.14 -28.39
C GLY A 24 7.48 -9.66 -28.30
N ALA A 25 8.37 -10.36 -29.02
CA ALA A 25 8.43 -11.81 -29.04
C ALA A 25 8.61 -12.44 -27.64
N VAL A 26 9.47 -11.85 -26.80
CA VAL A 26 9.65 -12.30 -25.41
C VAL A 26 8.36 -12.16 -24.59
N LEU A 27 7.56 -11.12 -24.82
CA LEU A 27 6.27 -10.96 -24.15
C LEU A 27 5.24 -11.97 -24.67
N ASP A 28 5.22 -12.24 -25.97
CA ASP A 28 4.32 -13.24 -26.57
C ASP A 28 4.55 -14.64 -25.99
N GLU A 29 5.81 -15.04 -25.86
CA GLU A 29 6.19 -16.33 -25.25
C GLU A 29 5.79 -16.41 -23.77
N VAL A 30 6.03 -15.34 -23.00
CA VAL A 30 5.65 -15.30 -21.58
C VAL A 30 4.13 -15.34 -21.42
N VAL A 31 3.38 -14.65 -22.28
CA VAL A 31 1.91 -14.69 -22.27
C VAL A 31 1.41 -16.10 -22.58
N ALA A 32 1.95 -16.76 -23.61
CA ALA A 32 1.57 -18.12 -23.98
C ALA A 32 1.81 -19.14 -22.84
N VAL A 33 2.94 -19.04 -22.13
CA VAL A 33 3.29 -19.98 -21.07
C VAL A 33 2.58 -19.68 -19.74
N THR A 34 2.34 -18.40 -19.41
CA THR A 34 1.78 -18.01 -18.09
C THR A 34 0.27 -17.80 -18.09
N GLY A 35 -0.34 -17.58 -19.26
CA GLY A 35 -1.73 -17.16 -19.42
C GLY A 35 -2.00 -15.72 -18.96
N TRP A 36 -0.96 -14.90 -18.79
CA TRP A 36 -1.11 -13.51 -18.37
C TRP A 36 -1.53 -12.59 -19.52
N THR A 37 -2.13 -11.45 -19.17
CA THR A 37 -2.22 -10.34 -20.12
C THR A 37 -0.83 -9.79 -20.42
N ARG A 38 -0.63 -9.27 -21.64
CA ARG A 38 0.65 -8.67 -22.09
C ARG A 38 1.15 -7.58 -21.14
N ASP A 39 0.23 -6.80 -20.59
CA ASP A 39 0.52 -5.71 -19.66
C ASP A 39 1.05 -6.22 -18.30
N ASN A 40 0.46 -7.32 -17.80
CA ASN A 40 0.93 -7.98 -16.59
C ASN A 40 2.31 -8.62 -16.81
N ALA A 41 2.50 -9.35 -17.93
CA ALA A 41 3.79 -9.92 -18.32
C ALA A 41 4.89 -8.84 -18.37
N ARG A 42 4.62 -7.70 -19.01
CA ARG A 42 5.53 -6.56 -19.05
C ARG A 42 5.90 -6.06 -17.65
N ARG A 43 4.90 -5.84 -16.78
CA ARG A 43 5.13 -5.37 -15.40
C ARG A 43 5.99 -6.36 -14.61
N ARG A 44 5.68 -7.65 -14.70
CA ARG A 44 6.39 -8.73 -13.98
C ARG A 44 7.84 -8.88 -14.43
N LEU A 45 8.09 -8.88 -15.74
CA LEU A 45 9.46 -8.93 -16.27
C LEU A 45 10.25 -7.69 -15.88
N THR A 46 9.65 -6.49 -15.99
CA THR A 46 10.32 -5.23 -15.61
C THR A 46 10.66 -5.19 -14.13
N GLN A 47 9.76 -5.66 -13.26
CA GLN A 47 10.00 -5.74 -11.82
C GLN A 47 11.11 -6.77 -11.51
N ALA A 48 11.06 -7.95 -12.11
CA ALA A 48 12.09 -8.98 -11.95
C ALA A 48 13.47 -8.53 -12.48
N SER A 49 13.52 -7.69 -13.52
CA SER A 49 14.78 -7.10 -14.03
C SER A 49 15.39 -6.05 -13.09
N LYS A 50 14.56 -5.35 -12.30
CA LYS A 50 14.98 -4.32 -11.33
C LYS A 50 15.30 -4.92 -9.95
N HIS A 51 14.53 -5.93 -9.55
CA HIS A 51 14.67 -6.65 -8.29
C HIS A 51 14.71 -8.14 -8.59
N PRO A 52 15.89 -8.68 -8.97
CA PRO A 52 16.03 -10.10 -9.24
C PRO A 52 15.56 -10.90 -8.03
N PRO A 53 14.67 -11.88 -8.21
CA PRO A 53 14.36 -12.81 -7.13
C PRO A 53 15.66 -13.50 -6.68
N GLY A 54 15.96 -13.44 -5.39
CA GLY A 54 17.02 -14.25 -4.80
C GLY A 54 16.71 -15.74 -4.94
N PRO A 55 17.70 -16.63 -4.69
CA PRO A 55 17.48 -18.08 -4.79
C PRO A 55 16.25 -18.49 -3.96
N GLY A 56 15.26 -19.08 -4.66
CA GLY A 56 14.01 -19.59 -4.06
C GLY A 56 12.91 -18.56 -3.77
N ARG A 57 13.05 -17.28 -4.14
CA ARG A 57 12.06 -16.24 -3.80
C ARG A 57 11.26 -15.71 -4.98
N GLN A 58 10.02 -15.30 -4.72
CA GLN A 58 9.28 -14.44 -5.65
C GLN A 58 9.99 -13.08 -5.77
N VAL A 59 9.79 -12.36 -6.88
CA VAL A 59 10.29 -10.98 -7.08
C VAL A 59 10.07 -10.20 -5.79
N ALA A 60 11.15 -9.68 -5.20
CA ALA A 60 11.08 -9.00 -3.91
C ALA A 60 10.02 -7.89 -4.00
N LYS A 61 8.94 -8.02 -3.23
CA LYS A 61 7.88 -7.02 -3.19
C LYS A 61 8.51 -5.77 -2.60
N GLN A 62 8.74 -4.75 -3.42
CA GLN A 62 9.29 -3.49 -2.95
C GLN A 62 8.37 -2.97 -1.82
N PRO A 63 8.90 -2.68 -0.63
CA PRO A 63 8.10 -2.12 0.44
C PRO A 63 7.50 -0.81 -0.08
N ARG A 64 6.18 -0.67 0.03
CA ARG A 64 5.51 0.57 -0.37
C ARG A 64 6.01 1.67 0.54
N LYS A 65 6.53 2.76 -0.04
CA LYS A 65 6.86 3.95 0.73
C LYS A 65 5.57 4.46 1.39
N PRO A 66 5.53 4.60 2.73
CA PRO A 66 4.37 5.15 3.39
C PRO A 66 4.16 6.59 2.93
N ARG A 67 2.89 7.00 2.82
CA ARG A 67 2.56 8.40 2.54
C ARG A 67 3.01 9.26 3.72
N ALA A 68 3.39 10.51 3.44
CA ALA A 68 3.63 11.49 4.48
C ALA A 68 2.37 11.63 5.35
N ARG A 69 2.56 11.73 6.67
CA ARG A 69 1.45 11.91 7.60
C ARG A 69 0.89 13.33 7.44
N LYS A 70 -0.42 13.44 7.20
CA LYS A 70 -1.11 14.73 7.12
C LYS A 70 -1.34 15.34 8.51
N TYR A 71 -1.57 14.50 9.51
CA TYR A 71 -1.92 14.89 10.87
C TYR A 71 -0.77 14.58 11.83
N SER A 72 -0.67 15.38 12.90
CA SER A 72 0.30 15.17 13.97
C SER A 72 0.05 13.84 14.69
N TYR A 73 1.07 13.37 15.40
CA TYR A 73 0.94 12.16 16.23
C TYR A 73 -0.14 12.32 17.30
N ASP A 74 -0.22 13.52 17.90
CA ASP A 74 -1.18 13.86 18.94
C ASP A 74 -2.61 13.82 18.44
N ALA A 75 -2.88 14.43 17.27
CA ALA A 75 -4.18 14.37 16.62
C ALA A 75 -4.61 12.93 16.32
N VAL A 76 -3.66 12.06 15.92
CA VAL A 76 -3.94 10.64 15.70
C VAL A 76 -4.29 9.92 17.00
N LYS A 77 -3.63 10.26 18.12
CA LYS A 77 -3.91 9.66 19.43
C LYS A 77 -5.27 10.08 19.99
N VAL A 78 -5.60 11.37 19.87
CA VAL A 78 -6.95 11.87 20.21
C VAL A 78 -8.00 11.17 19.35
N LEU A 79 -7.78 11.09 18.04
CA LEU A 79 -8.71 10.41 17.12
C LEU A 79 -8.91 8.93 17.47
N GLN A 80 -7.86 8.21 17.90
CA GLN A 80 -7.98 6.82 18.35
C GLN A 80 -8.90 6.68 19.57
N ARG A 81 -8.81 7.60 20.54
CA ARG A 81 -9.69 7.63 21.73
C ARG A 81 -11.14 7.92 21.32
N VAL A 82 -11.37 8.98 20.55
CA VAL A 82 -12.72 9.34 20.06
C VAL A 82 -13.33 8.19 19.24
N TRP A 83 -12.54 7.54 18.39
CA TRP A 83 -12.97 6.39 17.59
C TRP A 83 -13.40 5.20 18.46
N ALA A 84 -12.64 4.88 19.51
CA ALA A 84 -12.99 3.82 20.44
C ALA A 84 -14.32 4.13 21.17
N ILE A 85 -14.50 5.37 21.64
CA ILE A 85 -15.72 5.81 22.33
C ILE A 85 -16.93 5.78 21.38
N SER A 86 -16.73 6.11 20.10
CA SER A 86 -17.80 6.04 19.09
C SER A 86 -18.29 4.63 18.76
N GLY A 87 -17.68 3.57 19.34
CA GLY A 87 -17.98 2.19 18.99
C GLY A 87 -17.37 1.75 17.64
N GLY A 88 -16.30 2.42 17.19
CA GLY A 88 -15.60 2.05 15.97
C GLY A 88 -16.20 2.58 14.67
N GLN A 89 -17.03 3.64 14.72
CA GLN A 89 -17.60 4.27 13.53
C GLN A 89 -16.50 4.69 12.53
N CYS A 90 -16.78 4.61 11.23
CA CYS A 90 -15.78 4.89 10.20
C CYS A 90 -16.32 5.71 9.02
N GLY A 91 -15.39 6.34 8.29
CA GLY A 91 -15.68 7.10 7.08
C GLY A 91 -16.71 8.21 7.28
N LYS A 92 -17.79 8.18 6.50
CA LYS A 92 -18.82 9.21 6.49
C LYS A 92 -19.59 9.32 7.81
N TYR A 93 -19.74 8.23 8.55
CA TYR A 93 -20.48 8.21 9.82
C TYR A 93 -19.69 8.90 10.92
N LEU A 94 -18.42 8.51 11.09
CA LEU A 94 -17.53 9.15 12.05
C LEU A 94 -17.35 10.64 11.73
N HIS A 95 -17.25 11.00 10.44
CA HIS A 95 -17.15 12.40 10.05
C HIS A 95 -18.38 13.22 10.47
N ALA A 96 -19.58 12.68 10.27
CA ALA A 96 -20.83 13.36 10.63
C ALA A 96 -21.00 13.52 12.16
N THR A 97 -20.57 12.53 12.94
CA THR A 97 -20.72 12.53 14.40
C THR A 97 -19.53 13.14 15.15
N MET A 98 -18.39 13.36 14.49
CA MET A 98 -17.13 13.78 15.12
C MET A 98 -17.30 14.98 16.04
N ARG A 99 -17.96 16.04 15.54
CA ARG A 99 -18.08 17.28 16.30
C ARG A 99 -18.90 17.09 17.56
N ILE A 100 -20.04 16.40 17.45
CA ILE A 100 -20.92 16.08 18.58
C ILE A 100 -20.15 15.26 19.62
N LEU A 101 -19.37 14.27 19.19
CA LEU A 101 -18.56 13.46 20.10
C LEU A 101 -17.50 14.28 20.83
N LEU A 102 -16.80 15.18 20.14
CA LEU A 102 -15.82 16.06 20.78
C LEU A 102 -16.48 16.97 21.81
N ASP A 103 -17.59 17.63 21.45
CA ASP A 103 -18.32 18.53 22.34
C ASP A 103 -18.81 17.80 23.61
N LEU A 104 -19.32 16.57 23.47
CA LEU A 104 -19.74 15.73 24.60
C LEU A 104 -18.56 15.32 25.48
N LEU A 105 -17.42 14.95 24.88
CA LEU A 105 -16.25 14.53 25.63
C LEU A 105 -15.61 15.69 26.40
N GLU A 106 -15.61 16.89 25.84
CA GLU A 106 -15.20 18.09 26.56
C GLU A 106 -16.17 18.39 27.71
N ALA A 107 -17.48 18.34 27.47
CA ALA A 107 -18.50 18.61 28.49
C ALA A 107 -18.42 17.64 29.69
N HIS A 108 -18.02 16.40 29.46
CA HIS A 108 -17.83 15.39 30.50
C HIS A 108 -16.40 15.35 31.09
N ASN A 109 -15.52 16.30 30.71
CA ASN A 109 -14.10 16.36 31.13
C ASN A 109 -13.29 15.10 30.74
N GLU A 110 -13.74 14.37 29.73
CA GLU A 110 -13.01 13.24 29.13
C GLU A 110 -11.93 13.73 28.15
N LEU A 111 -12.12 14.91 27.56
CA LEU A 111 -11.10 15.63 26.80
C LEU A 111 -10.87 17.00 27.45
N THR A 112 -9.70 17.19 28.05
CA THR A 112 -9.31 18.43 28.70
C THR A 112 -8.11 19.03 27.97
N THR A 113 -8.19 20.31 27.60
CA THR A 113 -7.10 21.01 26.92
C THR A 113 -5.81 20.95 27.74
N GLY A 114 -4.70 20.56 27.09
CA GLY A 114 -3.39 20.40 27.73
C GLY A 114 -3.18 19.03 28.40
N GLN A 115 -4.19 18.17 28.45
CA GLN A 115 -4.08 16.79 28.94
C GLN A 115 -4.18 15.79 27.79
N ASP A 116 -3.56 14.61 27.95
CA ASP A 116 -3.65 13.50 27.00
C ASP A 116 -3.41 13.88 25.52
N ARG A 117 -2.59 14.91 25.27
CA ARG A 117 -2.26 15.45 23.94
C ARG A 117 -3.43 16.13 23.22
N TYR A 118 -4.48 16.48 23.96
CA TYR A 118 -5.60 17.25 23.45
C TYR A 118 -5.30 18.75 23.51
N THR A 119 -5.48 19.44 22.39
CA THR A 119 -5.30 20.89 22.26
C THR A 119 -6.44 21.47 21.44
N THR A 120 -7.06 22.54 21.94
CA THR A 120 -8.14 23.26 21.26
C THR A 120 -7.65 24.39 20.35
N ASP A 121 -6.37 24.73 20.41
CA ASP A 121 -5.77 25.68 19.47
C ASP A 121 -5.82 25.09 18.05
N ARG A 122 -6.57 25.78 17.18
CA ARG A 122 -6.76 25.44 15.77
C ARG A 122 -5.59 25.89 14.90
#